data_AF-A0A2V2ADY9-F1
#
_entry.id   AF-A0A2V2ADY9-F1
#
_cell.length_a   1.000
_cell.length_b   1.000
_cell.length_c   1.000
_cell.angle_alpha   90.00
_cell.angle_beta   90.00
_cell.angle_gamma   90.00
#
_symmetry.space_group_name_H-M   'P 1'
#
loop_
_entity.id
_entity.type
_entity.pdbx_description
1 polymer ?
#
loop_
_entity_poly.entity_id
_entity_poly.type
_entity_poly.pdbx_seq_one_letter_code
_entity_poly.pdbx_strand_id
1 'polypeptide(L)'
;MAIYEEVLAWADRLPPWRQDALRRLCIQGAWNEADLGEILELAKQHHGIRSAIEPTPQPIRFAADHFPTEANQGRTVVLTSLHTLLHVGKIPSDQALEFQSQGLTIAYGGNGTGKSGYARVLKQACRARSPGTVYANAYDPNFQRLTPSATINFELDDVPDQTLWSGQRGHVPRPELRGISVFDGECARHYLQAREAATFQPVALTYLQQLANGLNQALRPGLQAEITGLAVDITPFNVIPTDTEAGRTVHPISAATDLTRARQLATLTQGEQIELARLPQEISETDPAAKATNLDNAATKVDELANNIAAVANVVSDDAINTTQSVHRRLVEVEVAELAASALLQAEDVTQLLPGTGQGPWALLFNAAREYSTSSAYQE
;
A
#
# COMPACT_ATOMS: atom_id res chain seq x y z
N MET A 1 -25.16 -33.53 -22.69
CA MET A 1 -24.62 -32.88 -23.92
C MET A 1 -24.55 -31.34 -23.79
N ALA A 2 -25.62 -30.56 -24.01
CA ALA A 2 -25.51 -29.07 -24.10
C ALA A 2 -24.90 -28.38 -22.86
N ILE A 3 -25.30 -28.77 -21.66
CA ILE A 3 -24.91 -28.01 -20.45
C ILE A 3 -23.42 -28.13 -20.10
N TYR A 4 -22.77 -29.26 -20.41
CA TYR A 4 -21.35 -29.45 -20.13
C TYR A 4 -20.48 -28.66 -21.10
N GLU A 5 -20.83 -28.66 -22.39
CA GLU A 5 -20.19 -27.82 -23.40
C GLU A 5 -20.36 -26.33 -23.09
N GLU A 6 -21.55 -25.92 -22.63
CA GLU A 6 -21.80 -24.56 -22.15
C GLU A 6 -20.93 -24.21 -20.93
N VAL A 7 -20.81 -25.12 -19.95
CA VAL A 7 -19.95 -24.90 -18.77
C VAL A 7 -18.46 -24.83 -19.16
N LEU A 8 -17.99 -25.64 -20.12
CA LEU A 8 -16.61 -25.52 -20.65
C LEU A 8 -16.37 -24.17 -21.31
N ALA A 9 -17.25 -23.79 -22.23
CA ALA A 9 -17.15 -22.49 -22.91
C ALA A 9 -17.25 -21.31 -21.95
N TRP A 10 -18.00 -21.46 -20.85
CA TRP A 10 -18.04 -20.49 -19.77
C TRP A 10 -16.76 -20.49 -18.93
N ALA A 11 -16.21 -21.66 -18.58
CA ALA A 11 -15.01 -21.81 -17.78
C ALA A 11 -13.78 -21.18 -18.45
N ASP A 12 -13.71 -21.21 -19.78
CA ASP A 12 -12.66 -20.56 -20.56
C ASP A 12 -12.60 -19.03 -20.35
N ARG A 13 -13.71 -18.41 -19.91
CA ARG A 13 -13.77 -16.98 -19.60
C ARG A 13 -13.23 -16.65 -18.21
N LEU A 14 -12.99 -17.66 -17.38
CA LEU A 14 -12.50 -17.48 -16.01
C LEU A 14 -10.98 -17.29 -15.99
N PRO A 15 -10.45 -16.53 -15.02
CA PRO A 15 -9.03 -16.53 -14.70
C PRO A 15 -8.48 -17.94 -14.45
N PRO A 16 -7.22 -18.23 -14.80
CA PRO A 16 -6.64 -19.58 -14.66
C PRO A 16 -6.78 -20.21 -13.27
N TRP A 17 -6.65 -19.42 -12.20
CA TRP A 17 -6.80 -19.90 -10.83
C TRP A 17 -8.23 -20.37 -10.50
N ARG A 18 -9.26 -19.74 -11.09
CA ARG A 18 -10.66 -20.18 -10.93
C ARG A 18 -10.96 -21.41 -11.77
N GLN A 19 -10.31 -21.55 -12.93
CA GLN A 19 -10.37 -22.78 -13.71
C GLN A 19 -9.79 -23.95 -12.92
N ASP A 20 -8.64 -23.77 -12.26
CA ASP A 20 -8.05 -24.79 -11.41
C ASP A 20 -8.94 -25.12 -10.20
N ALA A 21 -9.55 -24.11 -9.56
CA ALA A 21 -10.52 -24.32 -8.49
C ALA A 21 -11.73 -25.15 -8.96
N LEU A 22 -12.30 -24.84 -10.12
CA LEU A 22 -13.39 -25.61 -10.72
C LEU A 22 -12.96 -27.04 -11.04
N ARG A 23 -11.76 -27.22 -11.61
CA ARG A 23 -11.17 -28.54 -11.89
C ARG A 23 -11.07 -29.38 -10.61
N ARG A 24 -10.47 -28.83 -9.54
CA ARG A 24 -10.36 -29.54 -8.25
C ARG A 24 -11.73 -29.94 -7.74
N LEU A 25 -12.72 -29.06 -7.86
CA LEU A 25 -14.07 -29.33 -7.42
C LEU A 25 -14.75 -30.45 -8.23
N CYS A 26 -14.61 -30.45 -9.55
CA CYS A 26 -15.19 -31.48 -10.42
C CYS A 26 -14.52 -32.86 -10.24
N ILE A 27 -13.20 -32.89 -9.97
CA ILE A 27 -12.45 -34.14 -9.76
C ILE A 27 -12.66 -34.70 -8.35
N GLN A 28 -12.61 -33.84 -7.33
CA GLN A 28 -12.57 -34.25 -5.91
C GLN A 28 -13.95 -34.17 -5.24
N GLY A 29 -14.91 -33.46 -5.83
CA GLY A 29 -16.25 -33.23 -5.29
C GLY A 29 -16.35 -32.11 -4.25
N ALA A 30 -15.23 -31.73 -3.63
CA ALA A 30 -15.11 -30.64 -2.65
C ALA A 30 -13.66 -30.13 -2.58
N TRP A 31 -13.43 -28.93 -2.05
CA TRP A 31 -12.09 -28.45 -1.67
C TRP A 31 -11.78 -28.81 -0.23
N ASN A 32 -10.56 -29.28 0.04
CA ASN A 32 -10.01 -29.34 1.39
C ASN A 32 -9.21 -28.06 1.72
N GLU A 33 -8.72 -27.95 2.95
CA GLU A 33 -7.94 -26.79 3.42
C GLU A 33 -6.66 -26.56 2.62
N ALA A 34 -5.96 -27.63 2.22
CA ALA A 34 -4.76 -27.52 1.39
C ALA A 34 -5.09 -27.01 -0.02
N ASP A 35 -6.20 -27.48 -0.62
CA ASP A 35 -6.67 -26.96 -1.91
C ASP A 35 -7.00 -25.46 -1.81
N LEU A 36 -7.69 -25.03 -0.76
CA LEU A 36 -8.03 -23.63 -0.54
C LEU A 36 -6.79 -22.76 -0.37
N GLY A 37 -5.78 -23.24 0.36
CA GLY A 37 -4.48 -22.55 0.50
C GLY A 37 -3.77 -22.38 -0.83
N GLU A 38 -3.68 -23.44 -1.64
CA GLU A 38 -3.07 -23.36 -2.98
C GLU A 38 -3.88 -22.46 -3.94
N ILE A 39 -5.21 -22.54 -3.91
CA ILE A 39 -6.07 -21.68 -4.74
C ILE A 39 -5.90 -20.21 -4.36
N LEU A 40 -5.77 -19.90 -3.06
CA LEU A 40 -5.49 -18.55 -2.58
C LEU A 40 -4.16 -18.03 -3.14
N GLU A 41 -3.12 -18.84 -3.09
CA GLU A 41 -1.81 -18.50 -3.64
C GLU A 41 -1.84 -18.30 -5.16
N LEU A 42 -2.57 -19.13 -5.90
CA LEU A 42 -2.80 -18.94 -7.33
C LEU A 42 -3.54 -17.63 -7.63
N ALA A 43 -4.50 -17.24 -6.79
CA ALA A 43 -5.21 -15.96 -6.92
C ALA A 43 -4.27 -14.77 -6.67
N LYS A 44 -3.43 -14.83 -5.64
CA LYS A 44 -2.38 -13.83 -5.34
C LYS A 44 -1.41 -13.67 -6.52
N GLN A 45 -0.91 -14.78 -7.06
CA GLN A 45 -0.03 -14.79 -8.24
C GLN A 45 -0.68 -14.13 -9.46
N HIS A 46 -1.96 -14.41 -9.70
CA HIS A 46 -2.71 -13.77 -10.79
C HIS A 46 -2.77 -12.24 -10.65
N HIS A 47 -2.73 -11.71 -9.43
CA HIS A 47 -2.65 -10.28 -9.12
C HIS A 47 -1.22 -9.76 -8.94
N GLY A 48 -0.20 -10.53 -9.32
CA GLY A 48 1.21 -10.11 -9.29
C GLY A 48 1.91 -10.25 -7.94
N ILE A 49 1.28 -10.90 -6.96
CA ILE A 49 1.88 -11.17 -5.65
C ILE A 49 2.65 -12.49 -5.73
N ARG A 50 3.93 -12.49 -5.32
CA ARG A 50 4.75 -13.71 -5.28
C ARG A 50 4.15 -14.75 -4.32
N SER A 51 4.16 -16.01 -4.73
CA SER A 51 3.70 -17.09 -3.86
C SER A 51 4.67 -17.35 -2.73
N ALA A 52 4.14 -17.66 -1.56
CA ALA A 52 4.90 -18.11 -0.40
C ALA A 52 5.15 -19.63 -0.40
N ILE A 53 4.52 -20.38 -1.31
CA ILE A 53 4.65 -21.84 -1.42
C ILE A 53 5.74 -22.20 -2.42
N GLU A 54 6.65 -23.10 -2.01
CA GLU A 54 7.66 -23.71 -2.88
C GLU A 54 7.46 -25.24 -2.98
N PRO A 55 7.44 -25.82 -4.20
CA PRO A 55 7.52 -25.13 -5.50
C PRO A 55 6.27 -24.29 -5.79
N THR A 56 6.44 -23.21 -6.55
CA THR A 56 5.33 -22.31 -6.90
C THR A 56 4.22 -23.08 -7.62
N PRO A 57 2.99 -23.08 -7.09
CA PRO A 57 1.89 -23.83 -7.70
C PRO A 57 1.54 -23.20 -9.05
N GLN A 58 1.27 -24.07 -10.04
CA GLN A 58 0.86 -23.68 -11.39
C GLN A 58 -0.62 -24.05 -11.58
N PRO A 59 -1.46 -23.14 -12.10
CA PRO A 59 -2.86 -23.43 -12.32
C PRO A 59 -3.02 -24.45 -13.46
N ILE A 60 -3.80 -25.50 -13.24
CA ILE A 60 -4.17 -26.45 -14.30
C ILE A 60 -5.52 -26.02 -14.86
N ARG A 61 -5.59 -25.80 -16.17
CA ARG A 61 -6.83 -25.37 -16.85
C ARG A 61 -7.93 -26.41 -16.73
N PHE A 62 -9.16 -25.94 -16.77
CA PHE A 62 -10.32 -26.81 -16.78
C PHE A 62 -10.60 -27.32 -18.21
N ALA A 63 -10.45 -28.62 -18.44
CA ALA A 63 -10.79 -29.31 -19.69
C ALA A 63 -11.94 -30.33 -19.52
N ALA A 64 -12.42 -30.85 -20.65
CA ALA A 64 -13.64 -31.67 -20.72
C ALA A 64 -13.53 -33.01 -19.97
N ASP A 65 -12.34 -33.57 -19.91
CA ASP A 65 -11.99 -34.78 -19.16
C ASP A 65 -12.14 -34.62 -17.64
N HIS A 66 -12.15 -33.38 -17.14
CA HIS A 66 -12.38 -33.08 -15.73
C HIS A 66 -13.86 -33.08 -15.34
N PHE A 67 -14.79 -33.04 -16.29
CA PHE A 67 -16.18 -33.30 -15.94
C PHE A 67 -16.36 -34.74 -15.49
N PRO A 68 -17.35 -35.01 -14.64
CA PRO A 68 -17.92 -36.34 -14.54
C PRO A 68 -18.47 -36.70 -15.93
N THR A 69 -17.78 -37.54 -16.70
CA THR A 69 -18.20 -37.96 -18.04
C THR A 69 -19.62 -38.51 -17.98
N GLU A 70 -20.54 -38.00 -18.83
CA GLU A 70 -21.80 -38.69 -19.08
C GLU A 70 -21.49 -40.08 -19.66
N ALA A 71 -22.28 -41.07 -19.26
CA ALA A 71 -22.20 -42.44 -19.74
C ALA A 71 -22.20 -42.49 -21.27
N ASN A 72 -21.04 -42.73 -21.88
CA ASN A 72 -20.85 -43.34 -23.20
C ASN A 72 -21.83 -42.88 -24.30
N GLN A 73 -21.53 -41.78 -25.00
CA GLN A 73 -22.20 -41.19 -26.18
C GLN A 73 -22.98 -42.16 -27.11
N GLY A 74 -24.07 -42.77 -26.64
CA GLY A 74 -24.77 -43.87 -27.33
C GLY A 74 -24.05 -45.22 -27.38
N ARG A 75 -22.93 -45.40 -26.65
CA ARG A 75 -22.17 -46.67 -26.61
C ARG A 75 -22.55 -47.50 -25.38
N THR A 76 -22.56 -48.81 -25.52
CA THR A 76 -22.89 -49.74 -24.43
C THR A 76 -21.61 -50.16 -23.72
N VAL A 77 -21.58 -50.03 -22.39
CA VAL A 77 -20.48 -50.54 -21.55
C VAL A 77 -20.97 -51.69 -20.68
N VAL A 78 -20.21 -52.78 -20.65
CA VAL A 78 -20.52 -53.97 -19.85
C VAL A 78 -19.30 -54.36 -19.04
N LEU A 79 -19.44 -54.43 -17.71
CA LEU A 79 -18.37 -54.92 -16.84
C LEU A 79 -18.26 -56.44 -16.97
N THR A 80 -17.06 -56.96 -17.20
CA THR A 80 -16.85 -58.41 -17.36
C THR A 80 -16.04 -59.01 -16.22
N SER A 81 -15.06 -58.28 -15.66
CA SER A 81 -14.34 -58.76 -14.47
C SER A 81 -13.60 -57.67 -13.71
N LEU A 82 -13.35 -57.92 -12.42
CA LEU A 82 -12.45 -57.18 -11.55
C LEU A 82 -11.44 -58.15 -10.92
N HIS A 83 -10.17 -58.02 -11.26
CA HIS A 83 -9.12 -58.96 -10.86
C HIS A 83 -7.77 -58.26 -10.58
N THR A 84 -6.75 -59.04 -10.21
CA THR A 84 -5.40 -58.52 -9.91
C THR A 84 -5.43 -57.39 -8.89
N LEU A 85 -6.17 -57.61 -7.79
CA LEU A 85 -6.30 -56.62 -6.74
C LEU A 85 -5.01 -56.58 -5.92
N LEU A 86 -4.26 -55.49 -6.04
CA LEU A 86 -3.04 -55.26 -5.27
C LEU A 86 -3.35 -54.31 -4.13
N HIS A 87 -3.01 -54.72 -2.91
CA HIS A 87 -3.20 -53.91 -1.71
C HIS A 87 -4.65 -53.42 -1.51
N VAL A 88 -5.66 -54.18 -1.92
CA VAL A 88 -7.07 -53.86 -1.65
C VAL A 88 -7.54 -54.68 -0.45
N GLY A 89 -7.46 -54.10 0.75
CA GLY A 89 -7.70 -54.82 2.00
C GLY A 89 -6.84 -56.09 2.10
N LYS A 90 -7.44 -57.23 2.45
CA LYS A 90 -6.76 -58.55 2.51
C LYS A 90 -7.19 -59.48 1.37
N ILE A 91 -7.64 -58.92 0.23
CA ILE A 91 -8.01 -59.71 -0.93
C ILE A 91 -6.72 -60.22 -1.60
N PRO A 92 -6.54 -61.54 -1.78
CA PRO A 92 -5.39 -62.07 -2.50
C PRO A 92 -5.40 -61.61 -3.97
N SER A 93 -4.21 -61.36 -4.52
CA SER A 93 -4.05 -60.78 -5.87
C SER A 93 -4.40 -61.74 -7.01
N ASP A 94 -4.52 -63.04 -6.72
CA ASP A 94 -4.93 -64.08 -7.66
C ASP A 94 -6.47 -64.26 -7.74
N GLN A 95 -7.23 -63.54 -6.91
CA GLN A 95 -8.68 -63.58 -6.95
C GLN A 95 -9.25 -62.69 -8.06
N ALA A 96 -10.33 -63.17 -8.66
CA ALA A 96 -11.10 -62.46 -9.68
C ALA A 96 -12.59 -62.51 -9.33
N LEU A 97 -13.28 -61.40 -9.56
CA LEU A 97 -14.73 -61.31 -9.55
C LEU A 97 -15.21 -61.18 -10.99
N GLU A 98 -15.80 -62.25 -11.52
CA GLU A 98 -16.35 -62.29 -12.87
C GLU A 98 -17.83 -61.88 -12.88
N PHE A 99 -18.22 -61.16 -13.93
CA PHE A 99 -19.57 -60.69 -14.16
C PHE A 99 -20.10 -61.32 -15.44
N GLN A 100 -21.38 -61.69 -15.44
CA GLN A 100 -22.05 -62.10 -16.66
C GLN A 100 -22.28 -60.85 -17.52
N SER A 101 -21.94 -60.91 -18.80
CA SER A 101 -22.14 -59.78 -19.73
C SER A 101 -23.62 -59.43 -19.90
N GLN A 102 -24.51 -60.39 -19.65
CA GLN A 102 -25.96 -60.22 -19.64
C GLN A 102 -26.58 -60.89 -18.41
N GLY A 103 -27.48 -60.18 -17.72
CA GLY A 103 -28.26 -60.72 -16.61
C GLY A 103 -27.83 -60.23 -15.23
N LEU A 104 -27.95 -61.10 -14.22
CA LEU A 104 -27.72 -60.77 -12.81
C LEU A 104 -26.59 -61.62 -12.23
N THR A 105 -25.54 -60.96 -11.73
CA THR A 105 -24.46 -61.60 -10.96
C THR A 105 -24.66 -61.36 -9.46
N ILE A 106 -24.72 -62.44 -8.68
CA ILE A 106 -24.88 -62.38 -7.22
C ILE A 106 -23.58 -62.86 -6.56
N ALA A 107 -22.87 -61.95 -5.89
CA ALA A 107 -21.70 -62.27 -5.08
C ALA A 107 -22.05 -62.23 -3.58
N TYR A 108 -21.92 -63.36 -2.88
CA TYR A 108 -22.25 -63.49 -1.47
C TYR A 108 -21.12 -64.14 -0.67
N GLY A 109 -21.17 -64.02 0.67
CA GLY A 109 -20.17 -64.58 1.57
C GLY A 109 -20.25 -63.96 2.96
N GLY A 110 -19.56 -64.55 3.94
CA GLY A 110 -19.55 -64.06 5.33
C GLY A 110 -18.90 -62.69 5.51
N ASN A 111 -19.00 -62.11 6.72
CA ASN A 111 -18.28 -60.87 7.04
C ASN A 111 -16.77 -61.10 6.94
N GLY A 112 -16.05 -60.11 6.43
CA GLY A 112 -14.59 -60.19 6.26
C GLY A 112 -14.10 -60.89 4.98
N THR A 113 -14.97 -61.42 4.12
CA THR A 113 -14.58 -62.09 2.87
C THR A 113 -14.15 -61.16 1.72
N GLY A 114 -14.03 -59.85 1.97
CA GLY A 114 -13.57 -58.89 0.95
C GLY A 114 -14.63 -58.27 0.03
N LYS A 115 -15.91 -58.66 0.12
CA LYS A 115 -17.01 -58.10 -0.71
C LYS A 115 -17.02 -56.57 -0.78
N SER A 116 -16.88 -55.90 0.37
CA SER A 116 -16.84 -54.44 0.44
C SER A 116 -15.58 -53.84 -0.20
N GLY A 117 -14.48 -54.60 -0.29
CA GLY A 117 -13.28 -54.20 -1.00
C GLY A 117 -13.53 -54.09 -2.51
N TYR A 118 -14.08 -55.15 -3.12
CA TYR A 118 -14.50 -55.13 -4.54
C TYR A 118 -15.47 -53.97 -4.83
N ALA A 119 -16.49 -53.80 -3.99
CA ALA A 119 -17.46 -52.72 -4.15
C ALA A 119 -16.80 -51.33 -4.09
N ARG A 120 -15.86 -51.08 -3.16
CA ARG A 120 -15.18 -49.78 -3.06
C ARG A 120 -14.31 -49.48 -4.29
N VAL A 121 -13.65 -50.49 -4.86
CA VAL A 121 -12.90 -50.32 -6.11
C VAL A 121 -13.84 -49.91 -7.24
N LEU A 122 -14.96 -50.62 -7.43
CA LEU A 122 -15.96 -50.26 -8.44
C LEU A 122 -16.57 -48.89 -8.18
N LYS A 123 -16.82 -48.51 -6.92
CA LYS A 123 -17.31 -47.19 -6.57
C LYS A 123 -16.35 -46.06 -6.92
N GLN A 124 -15.04 -46.29 -6.93
CA GLN A 124 -14.05 -45.30 -7.37
C GLN A 124 -13.81 -45.33 -8.88
N ALA A 125 -13.86 -46.50 -9.51
CA ALA A 125 -13.61 -46.65 -10.95
C ALA A 125 -14.84 -46.28 -11.83
N CYS A 126 -16.04 -46.50 -11.30
CA CYS A 126 -17.32 -46.27 -11.98
C CYS A 126 -18.07 -45.08 -11.35
N ARG A 127 -19.33 -44.85 -11.74
CA ARG A 127 -20.15 -43.76 -11.19
C ARG A 127 -20.83 -44.17 -9.88
N ALA A 128 -20.38 -43.59 -8.77
CA ALA A 128 -21.02 -43.73 -7.45
C ALA A 128 -21.22 -42.37 -6.77
N ARG A 129 -22.30 -42.21 -6.00
CA ARG A 129 -22.57 -40.97 -5.23
C ARG A 129 -21.65 -40.84 -4.02
N SER A 130 -21.33 -41.96 -3.36
CA SER A 130 -20.40 -42.03 -2.24
C SER A 130 -19.26 -43.01 -2.60
N PRO A 131 -18.23 -42.56 -3.35
CA PRO A 131 -17.15 -43.43 -3.78
C PRO A 131 -16.42 -44.06 -2.58
N GLY A 132 -16.24 -43.29 -1.51
CA GLY A 132 -15.53 -43.70 -0.30
C GLY A 132 -14.05 -43.98 -0.57
N THR A 133 -13.35 -44.47 0.46
CA THR A 133 -11.92 -44.78 0.39
C THR A 133 -11.71 -46.28 0.19
N VAL A 134 -10.82 -46.66 -0.71
CA VAL A 134 -10.28 -48.02 -0.80
C VAL A 134 -9.07 -48.10 0.13
N TYR A 135 -9.10 -49.02 1.09
CA TYR A 135 -8.06 -49.15 2.11
C TYR A 135 -7.04 -50.21 1.73
N ALA A 136 -5.77 -49.92 2.00
CA ALA A 136 -4.69 -50.90 1.96
C ALA A 136 -4.89 -52.02 2.99
N ASN A 137 -4.10 -53.10 2.86
CA ASN A 137 -4.07 -54.15 3.87
C ASN A 137 -3.60 -53.57 5.22
N ALA A 138 -4.51 -53.43 6.18
CA ALA A 138 -4.19 -52.88 7.50
C ALA A 138 -3.17 -53.73 8.30
N TYR A 139 -2.95 -54.98 7.91
CA TYR A 139 -1.95 -55.87 8.52
C TYR A 139 -0.56 -55.76 7.89
N ASP A 140 -0.41 -54.99 6.80
CA ASP A 140 0.90 -54.74 6.21
C ASP A 140 1.63 -53.66 7.02
N PRO A 141 2.86 -53.89 7.52
CA PRO A 141 3.59 -52.89 8.28
C PRO A 141 3.86 -51.60 7.48
N ASN A 142 3.79 -51.64 6.16
CA ASN A 142 3.95 -50.49 5.27
C ASN A 142 2.64 -49.96 4.69
N PHE A 143 1.46 -50.32 5.25
CA PHE A 143 0.16 -50.02 4.64
C PHE A 143 -0.06 -48.55 4.23
N GLN A 144 0.54 -47.59 4.95
CA GLN A 144 0.45 -46.16 4.63
C GLN A 144 1.16 -45.76 3.33
N ARG A 145 2.11 -46.57 2.87
CA ARG A 145 2.89 -46.33 1.63
C ARG A 145 2.36 -47.15 0.44
N LEU A 146 1.38 -48.03 0.68
CA LEU A 146 0.83 -48.89 -0.36
C LEU A 146 -0.30 -48.18 -1.08
N THR A 147 -0.29 -48.27 -2.41
CA THR A 147 -1.35 -47.75 -3.26
C THR A 147 -2.22 -48.91 -3.72
N PRO A 148 -3.50 -48.97 -3.32
CA PRO A 148 -4.42 -49.98 -3.82
C PRO A 148 -4.60 -49.86 -5.34
N SER A 149 -4.61 -50.98 -6.04
CA SER A 149 -4.89 -51.02 -7.48
C SER A 149 -5.62 -52.29 -7.87
N ALA A 150 -6.25 -52.28 -9.04
CA ALA A 150 -6.95 -53.44 -9.59
C ALA A 150 -7.10 -53.30 -11.10
N THR A 151 -7.22 -54.43 -11.78
CA THR A 151 -7.49 -54.46 -13.22
C THR A 151 -8.98 -54.72 -13.46
N ILE A 152 -9.56 -53.92 -14.35
CA ILE A 152 -10.97 -53.97 -14.71
C ILE A 152 -11.08 -54.31 -16.19
N ASN A 153 -11.74 -55.41 -16.51
CA ASN A 153 -12.13 -55.74 -17.88
C ASN A 153 -13.58 -55.34 -18.11
N PHE A 154 -13.83 -54.81 -19.29
CA PHE A 154 -15.14 -54.39 -19.73
C PHE A 154 -15.25 -54.52 -21.24
N GLU A 155 -16.47 -54.47 -21.76
CA GLU A 155 -16.76 -54.43 -23.19
C GLU A 155 -17.32 -53.06 -23.55
N LEU A 156 -16.89 -52.51 -24.67
CA LEU A 156 -17.47 -51.33 -25.31
C LEU A 156 -18.04 -51.71 -26.65
N ASP A 157 -19.37 -51.70 -26.77
CA ASP A 157 -20.07 -52.15 -27.98
C ASP A 157 -19.58 -53.55 -28.41
N ASP A 158 -19.55 -54.48 -27.45
CA ASP A 158 -19.08 -55.87 -27.59
C ASP A 158 -17.57 -56.03 -27.91
N VAL A 159 -16.78 -54.95 -27.87
CA VAL A 159 -15.32 -55.00 -28.02
C VAL A 159 -14.65 -55.05 -26.64
N PRO A 160 -13.88 -56.11 -26.32
CA PRO A 160 -13.17 -56.20 -25.05
C PRO A 160 -12.12 -55.09 -24.89
N ASP A 161 -12.08 -54.49 -23.72
CA ASP A 161 -11.09 -53.50 -23.30
C ASP A 161 -10.72 -53.73 -21.82
N GLN A 162 -9.60 -53.17 -21.41
CA GLN A 162 -9.04 -53.31 -20.07
C GLN A 162 -8.49 -51.99 -19.57
N THR A 163 -8.65 -51.73 -18.27
CA THR A 163 -8.01 -50.61 -17.61
C THR A 163 -7.45 -51.00 -16.26
N LEU A 164 -6.36 -50.33 -15.87
CA LEU A 164 -5.87 -50.33 -14.51
C LEU A 164 -6.56 -49.22 -13.74
N TRP A 165 -7.16 -49.56 -12.60
CA TRP A 165 -7.57 -48.59 -11.58
C TRP A 165 -6.47 -48.47 -10.53
N SER A 166 -6.14 -47.25 -10.13
CA SER A 166 -5.20 -46.94 -9.05
C SER A 166 -5.81 -45.95 -8.06
N GLY A 167 -5.64 -46.21 -6.76
CA GLY A 167 -6.00 -45.30 -5.68
C GLY A 167 -5.04 -44.12 -5.49
N GLN A 168 -4.06 -43.94 -6.39
CA GLN A 168 -3.13 -42.82 -6.34
C GLN A 168 -3.84 -41.48 -6.57
N ARG A 169 -3.45 -40.46 -5.80
CA ARG A 169 -3.98 -39.09 -5.97
C ARG A 169 -3.73 -38.62 -7.42
N GLY A 170 -4.79 -38.15 -8.07
CA GLY A 170 -4.73 -37.67 -9.45
C GLY A 170 -4.88 -38.75 -10.53
N HIS A 171 -5.04 -40.03 -10.16
CA HIS A 171 -5.41 -41.06 -11.14
C HIS A 171 -6.78 -40.74 -11.74
N VAL A 172 -6.86 -40.72 -13.07
CA VAL A 172 -8.09 -40.48 -13.81
C VAL A 172 -8.66 -41.83 -14.23
N PRO A 173 -9.85 -42.23 -13.74
CA PRO A 173 -10.49 -43.47 -14.16
C PRO A 173 -10.79 -43.47 -15.65
N ARG A 174 -10.87 -44.66 -16.24
CA ARG A 174 -11.26 -44.84 -17.63
C ARG A 174 -12.65 -44.22 -17.87
N PRO A 175 -12.79 -43.22 -18.76
CA PRO A 175 -14.02 -42.44 -18.92
C PRO A 175 -15.26 -43.30 -19.17
N GLU A 176 -15.10 -44.39 -19.91
CA GLU A 176 -16.20 -45.24 -20.33
C GLU A 176 -16.84 -46.04 -19.19
N LEU A 177 -16.08 -46.35 -18.13
CA LEU A 177 -16.59 -47.02 -16.93
C LEU A 177 -17.56 -46.15 -16.12
N ARG A 178 -17.58 -44.83 -16.35
CA ARG A 178 -18.58 -43.92 -15.75
C ARG A 178 -20.00 -44.20 -16.25
N GLY A 179 -20.15 -44.98 -17.33
CA GLY A 179 -21.44 -45.50 -17.75
C GLY A 179 -22.09 -46.49 -16.79
N ILE A 180 -21.32 -47.04 -15.86
CA ILE A 180 -21.78 -48.03 -14.89
C ILE A 180 -22.12 -47.33 -13.57
N SER A 181 -23.37 -47.44 -13.13
CA SER A 181 -23.81 -46.93 -11.83
C SER A 181 -23.57 -47.96 -10.73
N VAL A 182 -22.85 -47.57 -9.67
CA VAL A 182 -22.67 -48.39 -8.48
C VAL A 182 -23.51 -47.82 -7.35
N PHE A 183 -24.42 -48.65 -6.82
CA PHE A 183 -25.37 -48.28 -5.78
C PHE A 183 -25.11 -49.09 -4.51
N ASP A 184 -25.14 -48.43 -3.35
CA ASP A 184 -24.97 -49.08 -2.04
C ASP A 184 -25.99 -48.58 -1.00
N GLY A 185 -25.94 -49.16 0.20
CA GLY A 185 -26.87 -48.81 1.28
C GLY A 185 -26.73 -47.36 1.78
N GLU A 186 -25.54 -46.76 1.64
CA GLU A 186 -25.33 -45.36 1.99
C GLU A 186 -26.03 -44.43 0.98
N CYS A 187 -25.95 -44.77 -0.32
CA CYS A 187 -26.72 -44.11 -1.36
C CYS A 187 -28.23 -44.25 -1.10
N ALA A 188 -28.70 -45.46 -0.77
CA ALA A 188 -30.12 -45.72 -0.50
C ALA A 188 -30.68 -44.87 0.65
N ARG A 189 -29.94 -44.78 1.77
CA ARG A 189 -30.33 -43.97 2.92
C ARG A 189 -30.51 -42.50 2.54
N HIS A 190 -29.64 -41.98 1.67
CA HIS A 190 -29.71 -40.60 1.21
C HIS A 190 -30.97 -40.34 0.36
N TYR A 191 -31.30 -41.24 -0.57
CA TYR A 191 -32.54 -41.14 -1.37
C TYR A 191 -33.81 -41.23 -0.53
N LEU A 192 -33.80 -42.00 0.55
CA LEU A 192 -34.97 -42.18 1.42
C LEU A 192 -35.16 -41.05 2.44
N GLN A 193 -34.08 -40.35 2.82
CA GLN A 193 -34.11 -39.29 3.84
C GLN A 193 -34.27 -37.88 3.27
N ALA A 194 -33.87 -37.64 2.02
CA ALA A 194 -34.01 -36.33 1.39
C ALA A 194 -35.46 -36.08 0.93
N ARG A 195 -36.13 -35.08 1.54
CA ARG A 195 -37.46 -34.58 1.11
C ARG A 195 -37.39 -33.61 -0.08
N GLU A 196 -36.35 -33.69 -0.90
CA GLU A 196 -36.24 -32.84 -2.08
C GLU A 196 -37.20 -33.36 -3.15
N ALA A 197 -38.11 -32.52 -3.63
CA ALA A 197 -38.84 -32.79 -4.85
C ALA A 197 -37.81 -33.18 -5.92
N ALA A 198 -38.05 -34.26 -6.67
CA ALA A 198 -37.15 -34.80 -7.69
C ALA A 198 -36.90 -33.76 -8.80
N THR A 199 -36.08 -32.78 -8.49
CA THR A 199 -35.55 -31.76 -9.37
C THR A 199 -34.23 -32.33 -9.81
N PHE A 200 -34.23 -32.89 -11.01
CA PHE A 200 -33.00 -33.34 -11.64
C PHE A 200 -32.14 -32.10 -11.91
N GLN A 201 -31.18 -31.81 -11.03
CA GLN A 201 -30.14 -30.82 -11.26
C GLN A 201 -28.91 -31.54 -11.82
N PRO A 202 -28.47 -31.22 -13.05
CA PRO A 202 -27.18 -31.69 -13.55
C PRO A 202 -26.07 -31.29 -12.58
N VAL A 203 -25.23 -32.24 -12.19
CA VAL A 203 -24.17 -32.03 -11.18
C VAL A 203 -23.22 -30.88 -11.56
N ALA A 204 -23.06 -30.62 -12.87
CA ALA A 204 -22.32 -29.46 -13.38
C ALA A 204 -22.81 -28.13 -12.79
N LEU A 205 -24.13 -27.94 -12.66
CA LEU A 205 -24.71 -26.72 -12.07
C LEU A 205 -24.40 -26.60 -10.58
N THR A 206 -24.29 -27.72 -9.86
CA THR A 206 -23.90 -27.72 -8.45
C THR A 206 -22.46 -27.23 -8.29
N TYR A 207 -21.54 -27.66 -9.15
CA TYR A 207 -20.16 -27.19 -9.13
C TYR A 207 -20.06 -25.70 -9.45
N LEU A 208 -20.87 -25.19 -10.39
CA LEU A 208 -20.95 -23.75 -10.67
C LEU A 208 -21.41 -22.93 -9.45
N GLN A 209 -22.46 -23.39 -8.76
CA GLN A 209 -22.96 -22.71 -7.56
C GLN A 209 -21.92 -22.71 -6.44
N GLN A 210 -21.22 -23.83 -6.23
CA GLN A 210 -20.14 -23.93 -5.25
C GLN A 210 -18.93 -23.06 -5.62
N LEU A 211 -18.59 -22.95 -6.91
CA LEU A 211 -17.56 -22.01 -7.37
C LEU A 211 -17.96 -20.55 -7.13
N ALA A 212 -19.18 -20.17 -7.47
CA ALA A 212 -19.64 -18.79 -7.35
C ALA A 212 -19.77 -18.34 -5.87
N ASN A 213 -20.39 -19.18 -5.04
CA ASN A 213 -20.72 -18.82 -3.66
C ASN A 213 -19.68 -19.34 -2.66
N GLY A 214 -19.28 -20.60 -2.79
CA GLY A 214 -18.42 -21.29 -1.84
C GLY A 214 -16.98 -20.80 -1.87
N LEU A 215 -16.43 -20.52 -3.06
CA LEU A 215 -15.02 -20.14 -3.17
C LEU A 215 -14.73 -18.80 -2.48
N ASN A 216 -15.58 -17.79 -2.71
CA ASN A 216 -15.44 -16.49 -2.04
C ASN A 216 -15.62 -16.60 -0.52
N GLN A 217 -16.58 -17.40 -0.06
CA GLN A 217 -16.81 -17.62 1.37
C GLN A 217 -15.62 -18.33 2.03
N ALA A 218 -15.00 -19.27 1.33
CA ALA A 218 -13.86 -20.03 1.83
C ALA A 218 -12.57 -19.20 1.89
N LEU A 219 -12.31 -18.36 0.88
CA LEU A 219 -11.06 -17.59 0.79
C LEU A 219 -11.08 -16.27 1.58
N ARG A 220 -12.26 -15.66 1.76
CA ARG A 220 -12.39 -14.35 2.41
C ARG A 220 -11.77 -14.29 3.82
N PRO A 221 -11.99 -15.27 4.73
CA PRO A 221 -11.39 -15.21 6.06
C PRO A 221 -9.86 -15.19 6.04
N GLY A 222 -9.23 -16.01 5.18
CA GLY A 222 -7.78 -16.04 5.02
C GLY A 222 -7.22 -14.71 4.50
N LEU A 223 -7.84 -14.16 3.44
CA LEU A 223 -7.46 -12.84 2.91
C LEU A 223 -7.61 -11.72 3.96
N GLN A 224 -8.71 -11.72 4.72
CA GLN A 224 -8.94 -10.69 5.73
C GLN A 224 -7.93 -10.79 6.87
N ALA A 225 -7.56 -12.00 7.29
CA ALA A 225 -6.53 -12.22 8.29
C ALA A 225 -5.17 -11.66 7.82
N GLU A 226 -4.80 -11.91 6.55
CA GLU A 226 -3.56 -11.36 5.99
C GLU A 226 -3.59 -9.83 5.89
N ILE A 227 -4.68 -9.24 5.40
CA ILE A 227 -4.85 -7.77 5.36
C ILE A 227 -4.71 -7.17 6.76
N THR A 228 -5.31 -7.81 7.75
CA THR A 228 -5.27 -7.34 9.14
C THR A 228 -3.87 -7.49 9.73
N GLY A 229 -3.16 -8.57 9.41
CA GLY A 229 -1.76 -8.77 9.81
C GLY A 229 -0.77 -7.81 9.14
N LEU A 230 -1.12 -7.26 7.97
CA LEU A 230 -0.34 -6.22 7.28
C LEU A 230 -0.73 -4.79 7.69
N ALA A 231 -1.82 -4.61 8.45
CA ALA A 231 -2.24 -3.30 8.88
C ALA A 231 -1.20 -2.70 9.82
N VAL A 232 -0.61 -1.58 9.40
CA VAL A 232 0.37 -0.84 10.21
C VAL A 232 -0.38 0.20 11.03
N ASP A 233 0.00 0.32 12.30
CA ASP A 233 -0.48 1.39 13.17
C ASP A 233 0.10 2.74 12.72
N ILE A 234 -0.76 3.57 12.11
CA ILE A 234 -0.43 4.94 11.69
C ILE A 234 -0.75 5.99 12.75
N THR A 235 -1.29 5.59 13.91
CA THR A 235 -1.65 6.53 14.98
C THR A 235 -0.50 7.41 15.48
N PRO A 236 0.78 6.97 15.49
CA PRO A 236 1.89 7.85 15.89
C PRO A 236 2.03 9.10 15.03
N PHE A 237 1.52 9.08 13.78
CA PHE A 237 1.59 10.23 12.87
C PHE A 237 0.44 11.22 13.06
N ASN A 238 -0.62 10.88 13.82
CA ASN A 238 -1.76 11.77 14.03
C ASN A 238 -1.41 13.05 14.82
N VAL A 239 -0.25 13.06 15.48
CA VAL A 239 0.28 14.25 16.19
C VAL A 239 0.73 15.36 15.24
N ILE A 240 0.93 15.05 13.96
CA ILE A 240 1.42 16.01 12.96
C ILE A 240 0.22 16.83 12.45
N PRO A 241 0.19 18.17 12.65
CA PRO A 241 -0.94 18.98 12.23
C PRO A 241 -1.09 19.00 10.70
N THR A 242 -2.30 18.71 10.21
CA THR A 242 -2.59 18.54 8.78
C THR A 242 -2.48 19.82 7.95
N ASP A 243 -2.54 20.98 8.58
CA ASP A 243 -2.46 22.29 7.96
C ASP A 243 -1.00 22.72 7.65
N THR A 244 -0.02 22.09 8.30
CA THR A 244 1.41 22.30 8.06
C THR A 244 1.91 21.64 6.78
N GLU A 245 3.05 22.11 6.25
CA GLU A 245 3.68 21.48 5.08
C GLU A 245 4.08 20.01 5.34
N ALA A 246 4.61 19.73 6.54
CA ALA A 246 4.91 18.38 6.97
C ALA A 246 3.66 17.50 7.00
N GLY A 247 2.57 17.98 7.59
CA GLY A 247 1.29 17.27 7.65
C GLY A 247 0.68 16.99 6.28
N ARG A 248 0.69 17.97 5.37
CA ARG A 248 0.20 17.78 3.98
C ARG A 248 1.02 16.76 3.20
N THR A 249 2.32 16.64 3.51
CA THR A 249 3.20 15.68 2.85
C THR A 249 2.91 14.25 3.30
N VAL A 250 2.57 14.04 4.59
CA VAL A 250 2.40 12.70 5.16
C VAL A 250 0.95 12.23 5.26
N HIS A 251 -0.05 13.12 5.30
CA HIS A 251 -1.45 12.74 5.47
C HIS A 251 -2.27 12.77 4.16
N PRO A 252 -3.00 11.69 3.82
CA PRO A 252 -2.96 10.36 4.43
C PRO A 252 -1.70 9.58 4.05
N ILE A 253 -1.18 8.77 4.98
CA ILE A 253 -0.04 7.88 4.69
C ILE A 253 -0.53 6.77 3.76
N SER A 254 0.08 6.68 2.58
CA SER A 254 -0.27 5.71 1.56
C SER A 254 0.94 5.31 0.73
N ALA A 255 0.77 4.37 -0.18
CA ALA A 255 1.80 3.99 -1.15
C ALA A 255 2.24 5.15 -2.07
N ALA A 256 1.48 6.24 -2.14
CA ALA A 256 1.79 7.43 -2.93
C ALA A 256 2.50 8.54 -2.13
N THR A 257 2.71 8.35 -0.82
CA THR A 257 3.38 9.36 0.03
C THR A 257 4.83 9.57 -0.43
N ASP A 258 5.22 10.83 -0.64
CA ASP A 258 6.59 11.19 -1.00
C ASP A 258 7.54 11.06 0.19
N LEU A 259 8.18 9.89 0.28
CA LEU A 259 9.14 9.58 1.33
C LEU A 259 10.39 10.46 1.30
N THR A 260 10.75 11.01 0.14
CA THR A 260 11.91 11.89 0.00
C THR A 260 11.60 13.24 0.64
N ARG A 261 10.46 13.84 0.29
CA ARG A 261 10.01 15.10 0.89
C ARG A 261 9.75 14.95 2.38
N ALA A 262 9.11 13.86 2.81
CA ALA A 262 8.83 13.60 4.23
C ALA A 262 10.13 13.54 5.06
N ARG A 263 11.19 12.87 4.57
CA ARG A 263 12.48 12.79 5.27
C ARG A 263 13.21 14.13 5.34
N GLN A 264 13.08 14.96 4.31
CA GLN A 264 13.63 16.32 4.32
C GLN A 264 12.94 17.16 5.41
N LEU A 265 11.60 17.16 5.46
CA LEU A 265 10.82 17.92 6.44
C LEU A 265 10.94 17.37 7.87
N ALA A 266 11.43 16.14 8.04
CA ALA A 266 11.69 15.55 9.34
C ALA A 266 13.04 15.99 9.96
N THR A 267 13.87 16.73 9.22
CA THR A 267 15.20 17.17 9.69
C THR A 267 15.19 18.66 9.97
N LEU A 268 15.36 19.03 11.25
CA LEU A 268 15.49 20.44 11.64
C LEU A 268 16.89 20.95 11.35
N THR A 269 16.97 22.12 10.74
CA THR A 269 18.21 22.89 10.58
C THR A 269 18.76 23.35 11.93
N GLN A 270 20.03 23.76 11.98
CA GLN A 270 20.64 24.26 13.21
C GLN A 270 19.91 25.50 13.77
N GLY A 271 19.44 26.39 12.89
CA GLY A 271 18.66 27.57 13.30
C GLY A 271 17.33 27.17 13.94
N GLU A 272 16.59 26.24 13.33
CA GLU A 272 15.32 25.73 13.86
C GLU A 272 15.50 24.96 15.17
N GLN A 273 16.63 24.25 15.36
CA GLN A 273 16.94 23.59 16.64
C GLN A 273 17.17 24.61 17.76
N ILE A 274 17.86 25.71 17.47
CA ILE A 274 18.06 26.80 18.43
C ILE A 274 16.72 27.45 18.76
N GLU A 275 15.88 27.70 17.76
CA GLU A 275 14.54 28.25 17.95
C GLU A 275 13.64 27.33 18.77
N LEU A 276 13.63 26.03 18.48
CA LEU A 276 12.88 25.03 19.23
C LEU A 276 13.27 24.98 20.71
N ALA A 277 14.55 25.19 21.03
CA ALA A 277 15.02 25.27 22.41
C ALA A 277 14.63 26.60 23.10
N ARG A 278 14.55 27.70 22.34
CA ARG A 278 14.21 29.04 22.83
C ARG A 278 12.72 29.22 23.10
N LEU A 279 11.85 28.79 22.17
CA LEU A 279 10.41 29.06 22.21
C LEU A 279 9.71 28.62 23.50
N PRO A 280 9.98 27.44 24.09
CA PRO A 280 9.35 27.05 25.36
C PRO A 280 9.67 28.00 26.51
N GLN A 281 10.88 28.57 26.54
CA GLN A 281 11.26 29.54 27.57
C GLN A 281 10.47 30.85 27.39
N GLU A 282 10.30 31.30 26.15
CA GLU A 282 9.53 32.51 25.83
C GLU A 282 8.03 32.33 26.12
N ILE A 283 7.48 31.16 25.80
CA ILE A 283 6.07 30.82 26.07
C ILE A 283 5.83 30.66 27.58
N SER A 284 6.83 30.19 28.33
CA SER A 284 6.73 30.06 29.80
C SER A 284 6.81 31.39 30.56
N GLU A 285 7.06 32.50 29.85
CA GLU A 285 7.06 33.84 30.45
C GLU A 285 5.68 34.17 31.05
N THR A 286 5.68 34.68 32.28
CA THR A 286 4.43 34.87 33.05
C THR A 286 3.59 36.02 32.48
N ASP A 287 4.24 37.04 31.93
CA ASP A 287 3.60 38.15 31.24
C ASP A 287 4.43 38.61 30.02
N PRO A 288 4.25 37.96 28.86
CA PRO A 288 4.98 38.31 27.64
C PRO A 288 4.76 39.76 27.18
N ALA A 289 3.57 40.32 27.44
CA ALA A 289 3.23 41.68 27.03
C ALA A 289 3.99 42.73 27.88
N ALA A 290 4.08 42.51 29.19
CA ALA A 290 4.89 43.34 30.07
C ALA A 290 6.38 43.26 29.70
N LYS A 291 6.89 42.06 29.40
CA LYS A 291 8.28 41.88 28.97
C LYS A 291 8.59 42.56 27.65
N ALA A 292 7.70 42.45 26.65
CA ALA A 292 7.83 43.17 25.38
C ALA A 292 7.87 44.68 25.61
N THR A 293 6.94 45.22 26.41
CA THR A 293 6.90 46.64 26.77
C THR A 293 8.20 47.10 27.45
N ASN A 294 8.76 46.28 28.35
CA ASN A 294 10.02 46.58 29.02
C ASN A 294 11.21 46.60 28.05
N LEU A 295 11.26 45.67 27.10
CA LEU A 295 12.28 45.61 26.07
C LEU A 295 12.17 46.78 25.09
N ASP A 296 10.96 47.16 24.67
CA ASP A 296 10.72 48.33 23.81
C ASP A 296 11.13 49.63 24.51
N ASN A 297 10.77 49.77 25.79
CA ASN A 297 11.21 50.92 26.60
C ASN A 297 12.73 50.95 26.78
N ALA A 298 13.38 49.79 26.91
CA ALA A 298 14.84 49.71 27.01
C ALA A 298 15.51 50.08 25.68
N ALA A 299 15.01 49.57 24.55
CA ALA A 299 15.48 49.92 23.21
C ALA A 299 15.34 51.43 22.96
N THR A 300 14.16 51.99 23.26
CA THR A 300 13.89 53.44 23.13
C THR A 300 14.89 54.26 23.95
N LYS A 301 15.18 53.86 25.20
CA LYS A 301 16.17 54.56 26.04
C LYS A 301 17.58 54.48 25.46
N VAL A 302 17.96 53.33 24.87
CA VAL A 302 19.26 53.17 24.22
C VAL A 302 19.35 54.07 22.98
N ASP A 303 18.29 54.14 22.18
CA ASP A 303 18.22 55.01 21.01
C ASP A 303 18.26 56.50 21.40
N GLU A 304 17.51 56.91 22.42
CA GLU A 304 17.57 58.26 22.99
C GLU A 304 18.98 58.61 23.47
N LEU A 305 19.63 57.68 24.17
CA LEU A 305 21.01 57.88 24.62
C LEU A 305 21.97 58.01 23.44
N ALA A 306 21.86 57.15 22.43
CA ALA A 306 22.68 57.21 21.23
C ALA A 306 22.48 58.54 20.47
N ASN A 307 21.24 58.99 20.34
CA ASN A 307 20.90 60.27 19.71
C ASN A 307 21.43 61.46 20.50
N ASN A 308 21.31 61.44 21.83
CA ASN A 308 21.85 62.49 22.71
C ASN A 308 23.38 62.55 22.62
N ILE A 309 24.06 61.40 22.64
CA ILE A 309 25.51 61.33 22.45
C ILE A 309 25.90 61.91 21.09
N ALA A 310 25.20 61.54 20.01
CA ALA A 310 25.46 62.06 18.68
C ALA A 310 25.23 63.58 18.59
N ALA A 311 24.15 64.09 19.19
CA ALA A 311 23.84 65.52 19.21
C ALA A 311 24.91 66.33 19.98
N VAL A 312 25.32 65.84 21.16
CA VAL A 312 26.38 66.48 21.94
C VAL A 312 27.70 66.42 21.17
N ALA A 313 28.07 65.26 20.62
CA ALA A 313 29.29 65.09 19.83
C ALA A 313 29.37 66.08 18.65
N ASN A 314 28.25 66.37 17.99
CA ASN A 314 28.24 67.38 16.91
C ASN A 314 28.59 68.79 17.38
N VAL A 315 28.28 69.16 18.63
CA VAL A 315 28.56 70.50 19.18
C VAL A 315 29.95 70.60 19.78
N VAL A 316 30.42 69.53 20.45
CA VAL A 316 31.70 69.54 21.18
C VAL A 316 32.81 68.77 20.46
N SER A 317 32.57 68.34 19.22
CA SER A 317 33.62 67.72 18.40
C SER A 317 34.79 68.68 18.19
N ASP A 318 35.97 68.11 18.01
CA ASP A 318 37.17 68.88 17.67
C ASP A 318 36.91 69.74 16.42
N ASP A 319 36.17 69.23 15.44
CA ASP A 319 35.78 69.97 14.23
C ASP A 319 34.89 71.18 14.53
N ALA A 320 33.87 71.03 15.39
CA ALA A 320 32.99 72.14 15.78
C ALA A 320 33.74 73.20 16.60
N ILE A 321 34.62 72.78 17.50
CA ILE A 321 35.48 73.67 18.28
C ILE A 321 36.46 74.42 17.35
N ASN A 322 37.13 73.71 16.45
CA ASN A 322 38.07 74.29 15.48
C ASN A 322 37.36 75.29 14.56
N THR A 323 36.15 74.96 14.09
CA THR A 323 35.33 75.86 13.29
C THR A 323 35.02 77.14 14.06
N THR A 324 34.54 77.03 15.30
CA THR A 324 34.22 78.19 16.15
C THR A 324 35.46 79.05 16.42
N GLN A 325 36.60 78.43 16.75
CA GLN A 325 37.86 79.14 16.94
C GLN A 325 38.34 79.86 15.66
N SER A 326 38.16 79.23 14.49
CA SER A 326 38.52 79.85 13.21
C SER A 326 37.65 81.07 12.89
N VAL A 327 36.34 81.00 13.14
CA VAL A 327 35.41 82.12 12.95
C VAL A 327 35.77 83.27 13.89
N HIS A 328 36.06 82.96 15.16
CA HIS A 328 36.47 83.97 16.14
C HIS A 328 37.80 84.64 15.74
N ARG A 329 38.79 83.86 15.29
CA ARG A 329 40.07 84.42 14.81
C ARG A 329 39.86 85.38 13.64
N ARG A 330 39.03 84.99 12.65
CA ARG A 330 38.68 85.84 11.51
C ARG A 330 37.96 87.11 11.94
N LEU A 331 37.05 87.03 12.91
CA LEU A 331 36.37 88.20 13.46
C LEU A 331 37.38 89.20 14.06
N VAL A 332 38.29 88.71 14.90
CA VAL A 332 39.33 89.55 15.52
C VAL A 332 40.27 90.15 14.47
N GLU A 333 40.68 89.37 13.47
CA GLU A 333 41.49 89.88 12.34
C GLU A 333 40.77 90.99 11.58
N VAL A 334 39.46 90.87 11.34
CA VAL A 334 38.63 91.90 10.71
C VAL A 334 38.53 93.15 11.58
N GLU A 335 38.28 93.01 12.88
CA GLU A 335 38.22 94.15 13.82
C GLU A 335 39.54 94.92 13.87
N VAL A 336 40.68 94.22 13.89
CA VAL A 336 42.01 94.87 13.85
C VAL A 336 42.24 95.57 12.52
N ALA A 337 41.89 94.94 11.41
CA ALA A 337 42.01 95.55 10.08
C ALA A 337 41.14 96.80 9.95
N GLU A 338 39.93 96.77 10.50
CA GLU A 338 39.00 97.91 10.53
C GLU A 338 39.56 99.08 11.35
N LEU A 339 40.10 98.80 12.54
CA LEU A 339 40.76 99.82 13.37
C LEU A 339 41.98 100.42 12.67
N ALA A 340 42.80 99.60 12.00
CA ALA A 340 43.96 100.07 11.24
C ALA A 340 43.54 100.94 10.04
N ALA A 341 42.50 100.55 9.30
CA ALA A 341 41.94 101.32 8.20
C ALA A 341 41.37 102.67 8.67
N SER A 342 40.66 102.68 9.81
CA SER A 342 40.19 103.92 10.44
C SER A 342 41.35 104.85 10.82
N ALA A 343 42.43 104.31 11.39
CA ALA A 343 43.59 105.10 11.77
C ALA A 343 44.30 105.73 10.56
N LEU A 344 44.45 104.99 9.45
CA LEU A 344 45.00 105.52 8.20
C LEU A 344 44.13 106.65 7.63
N LEU A 345 42.81 106.46 7.61
CA LEU A 345 41.86 107.47 7.14
C LEU A 345 41.98 108.78 7.95
N GLN A 346 42.19 108.69 9.26
CA GLN A 346 42.39 109.85 10.12
C GLN A 346 43.77 110.52 9.95
N ALA A 347 44.77 109.79 9.46
CA ALA A 347 46.13 110.31 9.28
C ALA A 347 46.35 111.01 7.92
N GLU A 348 45.59 110.65 6.89
CA GLU A 348 45.72 111.24 5.54
C GLU A 348 45.06 112.61 5.39
N ASP A 349 44.16 112.99 6.30
CA ASP A 349 43.39 114.23 6.17
C ASP A 349 44.00 115.40 6.94
N VAL A 350 44.09 116.57 6.30
CA VAL A 350 44.76 117.77 6.86
C VAL A 350 43.89 118.45 7.93
N THR A 351 42.61 118.07 8.02
CA THR A 351 41.63 118.54 9.01
C THR A 351 41.20 117.42 9.96
N GLN A 352 41.05 117.75 11.25
CA GLN A 352 40.65 116.78 12.26
C GLN A 352 39.22 116.23 11.98
N LEU A 353 39.12 114.93 11.68
CA LEU A 353 37.85 114.24 11.43
C LEU A 353 37.03 114.04 12.73
N LEU A 354 35.72 113.81 12.57
CA LEU A 354 34.83 113.54 13.70
C LEU A 354 35.18 112.21 14.39
N PRO A 355 35.03 112.10 15.73
CA PRO A 355 35.22 110.84 16.45
C PRO A 355 34.35 109.71 15.86
N GLY A 356 34.95 108.53 15.66
CA GLY A 356 34.28 107.37 15.07
C GLY A 356 34.26 107.33 13.54
N THR A 357 34.84 108.33 12.86
CA THR A 357 35.02 108.30 11.39
C THR A 357 35.94 107.15 11.00
N GLY A 358 35.49 106.34 10.03
CA GLY A 358 36.18 105.13 9.58
C GLY A 358 35.90 103.87 10.40
N GLN A 359 35.06 103.94 11.44
CA GLN A 359 34.77 102.80 12.34
C GLN A 359 33.31 102.36 12.27
N GLY A 360 33.07 101.06 12.44
CA GLY A 360 31.79 100.38 12.63
C GLY A 360 30.61 101.04 11.94
N PRO A 361 29.75 101.79 12.67
CA PRO A 361 28.58 102.45 12.10
C PRO A 361 28.87 103.41 10.95
N TRP A 362 29.99 104.15 11.01
CA TRP A 362 30.40 105.05 9.93
C TRP A 362 30.83 104.27 8.69
N ALA A 363 31.60 103.20 8.86
CA ALA A 363 32.03 102.34 7.76
C ALA A 363 30.82 101.65 7.11
N LEU A 364 29.85 101.19 7.90
CA LEU A 364 28.59 100.64 7.39
C LEU A 364 27.78 101.67 6.62
N LEU A 365 27.65 102.89 7.14
CA LEU A 365 26.97 103.99 6.45
C LEU A 365 27.66 104.32 5.12
N PHE A 366 28.99 104.45 5.13
CA PHE A 366 29.78 104.74 3.95
C PHE A 366 29.69 103.61 2.92
N ASN A 367 29.82 102.36 3.34
CA ASN A 367 29.71 101.21 2.44
C ASN A 367 28.31 101.07 1.86
N ALA A 368 27.26 101.28 2.66
CA ALA A 368 25.88 101.30 2.17
C ALA A 368 25.64 102.46 1.19
N ALA A 369 26.18 103.65 1.45
CA ALA A 369 26.10 104.78 0.54
C ALA A 369 26.90 104.54 -0.75
N ARG A 370 28.08 103.93 -0.65
CA ARG A 370 28.91 103.51 -1.79
C ARG A 370 28.18 102.47 -2.62
N GLU A 371 27.61 101.45 -1.98
CA GLU A 371 26.84 100.40 -2.64
C GLU A 371 25.61 100.99 -3.33
N TYR A 372 24.84 101.87 -2.68
CA TYR A 372 23.77 102.61 -3.34
C TYR A 372 24.28 103.41 -4.55
N SER A 373 25.42 104.09 -4.41
CA SER A 373 26.04 104.84 -5.51
C SER A 373 26.38 103.95 -6.69
N THR A 374 27.06 102.83 -6.47
CA THR A 374 27.56 101.94 -7.54
C THR A 374 26.50 100.99 -8.09
N SER A 375 25.51 100.60 -7.29
CA SER A 375 24.48 99.64 -7.69
C SER A 375 23.18 100.29 -8.17
N SER A 376 22.88 101.53 -7.72
CA SER A 376 21.57 102.15 -7.92
C SER A 376 21.63 103.55 -8.54
N ALA A 377 22.42 104.49 -7.98
CA ALA A 377 22.40 105.90 -8.42
C ALA A 377 23.24 106.16 -9.68
N TYR A 378 24.38 105.50 -9.82
CA TYR A 378 25.30 105.57 -10.95
C TYR A 378 25.70 104.14 -11.34
N GLN A 379 24.78 103.43 -11.98
CA GLN A 379 25.08 102.15 -12.60
C GLN A 379 26.00 102.40 -13.80
N GLU A 380 27.20 101.82 -13.79
CA GLU A 380 27.95 101.59 -15.02
C GLU A 380 27.33 100.47 -15.85
#